data_AF-A0A3E2W523-F1
#
_entry.id   AF-A0A3E2W523-F1
#
_cell.length_a   1.000
_cell.length_b   1.000
_cell.length_c   1.000
_cell.angle_alpha   90.00
_cell.angle_beta   90.00
_cell.angle_gamma   90.00
#
_symmetry.space_group_name_H-M   'P 1'
#
loop_
_entity.id
_entity.type
_entity.pdbx_description
1 polymer ?
#
loop_
_entity_poly.entity_id
_entity_poly.type
_entity_poly.pdbx_seq_one_letter_code
_entity_poly.pdbx_strand_id
1 'polypeptide(L)'
;MEQFHSFDWTKFEESIQNKTNFTRLRVSVVNAIRNDPTSSRNEADRALQMLWKGYPEVFEKKRDLEYEEQRPDPAAWDKDYFLKYATYVEDNFCPERIKQLREIGKKVYGRPAAPAVNRTPLQSAAAVSQKTPQRTAQPKAATTQKSTTPNPTRAPEPKKPPLAAGLLIVAVLVLMVLVVCLLGKETNAHAAAAILNMPEMLPLLPQQLT
;
A
#
# COMPACT_ATOMS: atom_id res chain seq x y z
N MET A 1 -19.71 -23.96 1.12
CA MET A 1 -19.43 -22.65 1.73
C MET A 1 -18.73 -21.83 0.68
N GLU A 2 -19.29 -20.69 0.26
CA GLU A 2 -18.57 -19.77 -0.61
C GLU A 2 -17.37 -19.20 0.16
N GLN A 3 -16.18 -19.19 -0.46
CA GLN A 3 -15.02 -18.54 0.11
C GLN A 3 -15.25 -17.02 0.02
N PHE A 4 -15.16 -16.31 1.14
CA PHE A 4 -15.20 -14.86 1.14
C PHE A 4 -13.95 -14.32 0.42
N HIS A 5 -14.17 -13.64 -0.71
CA HIS A 5 -13.13 -12.97 -1.47
C HIS A 5 -13.17 -11.48 -1.17
N SER A 6 -12.07 -10.96 -0.63
CA SER A 6 -11.92 -9.53 -0.39
C SER A 6 -11.60 -8.73 -1.66
N PHE A 7 -11.30 -9.44 -2.75
CA PHE A 7 -10.85 -8.88 -4.01
C PHE A 7 -11.93 -9.01 -5.10
N ASP A 8 -12.32 -7.88 -5.70
CA ASP A 8 -13.31 -7.84 -6.79
C ASP A 8 -12.63 -8.20 -8.13
N TRP A 9 -12.50 -9.51 -8.38
CA TRP A 9 -11.84 -10.05 -9.57
C TRP A 9 -12.49 -9.58 -10.87
N THR A 10 -13.81 -9.52 -10.92
CA THR A 10 -14.55 -9.10 -12.12
C THR A 10 -14.17 -7.68 -12.52
N LYS A 11 -14.20 -6.73 -11.58
CA LYS A 11 -13.83 -5.33 -11.87
C LYS A 11 -12.34 -5.17 -12.16
N PHE A 12 -11.49 -5.98 -11.54
CA PHE A 12 -10.05 -5.97 -11.79
C PHE A 12 -9.73 -6.44 -13.21
N GLU A 13 -10.29 -7.58 -13.63
CA GLU A 13 -10.12 -8.14 -14.97
C GLU A 13 -10.73 -7.24 -16.05
N GLU A 14 -11.90 -6.64 -15.80
CA GLU A 14 -12.50 -5.63 -16.67
C GLU A 14 -11.57 -4.43 -16.88
N SER A 15 -10.92 -3.94 -15.80
CA SER A 15 -10.00 -2.81 -15.88
C SER A 15 -8.73 -3.15 -16.68
N ILE A 16 -8.26 -4.40 -16.58
CA ILE A 16 -7.17 -4.92 -17.42
C ILE A 16 -7.61 -4.97 -18.88
N GLN A 17 -8.74 -5.61 -19.21
CA GLN A 17 -9.22 -5.77 -20.58
C GLN A 17 -9.43 -4.43 -21.29
N ASN A 18 -10.02 -3.47 -20.58
CA ASN A 18 -10.31 -2.15 -21.13
C ASN A 18 -9.09 -1.23 -21.17
N LYS A 19 -7.90 -1.70 -20.79
CA LYS A 19 -6.63 -0.93 -20.74
C LYS A 19 -6.75 0.39 -19.98
N THR A 20 -7.67 0.50 -19.03
CA THR A 20 -8.02 1.79 -18.42
C THR A 20 -7.68 1.81 -16.94
N ASN A 21 -7.38 3.02 -16.45
CA ASN A 21 -7.41 3.36 -15.04
C ASN A 21 -6.37 2.61 -14.17
N PHE A 22 -5.08 2.86 -14.41
CA PHE A 22 -3.97 2.33 -13.60
C PHE A 22 -4.15 2.59 -12.11
N THR A 23 -4.70 3.74 -11.73
CA THR A 23 -5.02 4.07 -10.33
C THR A 23 -5.89 2.99 -9.70
N ARG A 24 -6.93 2.52 -10.39
CA ARG A 24 -7.81 1.47 -9.87
C ARG A 24 -7.11 0.13 -9.72
N LEU A 25 -6.28 -0.26 -10.69
CA LEU A 25 -5.49 -1.50 -10.61
C LEU A 25 -4.53 -1.47 -9.42
N ARG A 26 -3.81 -0.35 -9.24
CA ARG A 26 -2.87 -0.13 -8.14
C ARG A 26 -3.57 -0.20 -6.78
N VAL A 27 -4.64 0.57 -6.61
CA VAL A 27 -5.45 0.58 -5.38
C VAL A 27 -6.01 -0.80 -5.08
N SER A 28 -6.47 -1.54 -6.10
CA SER A 28 -6.99 -2.90 -5.90
C SER A 28 -5.90 -3.83 -5.34
N VAL A 29 -4.69 -3.79 -5.91
CA VAL A 29 -3.56 -4.59 -5.42
C VAL A 29 -3.15 -4.19 -4.01
N VAL A 30 -3.01 -2.90 -3.72
CA VAL A 30 -2.64 -2.45 -2.37
C VAL A 30 -3.70 -2.87 -1.34
N ASN A 31 -4.98 -2.75 -1.68
CA ASN A 31 -6.06 -3.24 -0.81
C ASN A 31 -6.03 -4.75 -0.62
N ALA A 32 -5.69 -5.53 -1.65
CA ALA A 32 -5.48 -6.97 -1.51
C ALA A 32 -4.39 -7.29 -0.47
N ILE A 33 -3.27 -6.57 -0.51
CA ILE A 33 -2.18 -6.72 0.46
C ILE A 33 -2.63 -6.27 1.86
N ARG A 34 -3.38 -5.17 1.99
CA ARG A 34 -3.91 -4.69 3.28
C ARG A 34 -4.89 -5.68 3.91
N ASN A 35 -5.73 -6.32 3.10
CA ASN A 35 -6.73 -7.29 3.55
C ASN A 35 -6.13 -8.67 3.86
N ASP A 36 -4.97 -8.97 3.28
CA ASP A 36 -4.22 -10.22 3.50
C ASP A 36 -2.70 -9.95 3.63
N PRO A 37 -2.26 -9.31 4.73
CA PRO A 37 -0.86 -8.88 4.88
C PRO A 37 0.15 -10.04 4.88
N THR A 38 -0.31 -11.25 5.19
CA THR A 38 0.51 -12.46 5.21
C THR A 38 0.47 -13.26 3.90
N SER A 39 -0.30 -12.80 2.90
CA SER A 39 -0.52 -13.47 1.61
C SER A 39 -1.12 -14.89 1.75
N SER A 40 -1.96 -15.13 2.75
CA SER A 40 -2.59 -16.45 2.98
C SER A 40 -3.57 -16.88 1.88
N ARG A 41 -4.22 -15.93 1.20
CA ARG A 41 -5.19 -16.14 0.12
C ARG A 41 -4.60 -15.99 -1.27
N ASN A 42 -3.35 -15.53 -1.38
CA ASN A 42 -2.63 -15.29 -2.64
C ASN A 42 -3.33 -14.33 -3.64
N GLU A 43 -4.33 -13.55 -3.18
CA GLU A 43 -5.10 -12.65 -4.07
C GLU A 43 -4.19 -11.58 -4.67
N ALA A 44 -3.39 -10.91 -3.84
CA ALA A 44 -2.42 -9.92 -4.28
C ALA A 44 -1.37 -10.51 -5.23
N ASP A 45 -0.89 -11.73 -4.96
CA ASP A 45 0.13 -12.40 -5.77
C ASP A 45 -0.37 -12.73 -7.17
N ARG A 46 -1.59 -13.25 -7.26
CA ARG A 46 -2.24 -13.50 -8.55
C ARG A 46 -2.46 -12.20 -9.32
N ALA A 47 -2.97 -11.15 -8.67
CA ALA A 47 -3.23 -9.86 -9.31
C ALA A 47 -1.92 -9.25 -9.85
N LEU A 48 -0.88 -9.25 -9.04
CA LEU A 48 0.45 -8.78 -9.44
C LEU A 48 1.03 -9.60 -10.60
N GLN A 49 0.89 -10.93 -10.59
CA GLN A 49 1.36 -11.79 -11.69
C GLN A 49 0.66 -11.44 -13.02
N MET A 50 -0.65 -11.14 -12.98
CA MET A 50 -1.39 -10.70 -14.16
C MET A 50 -0.88 -9.36 -14.69
N LEU A 51 -0.63 -8.40 -13.79
CA LEU A 51 -0.05 -7.11 -14.15
C LEU A 51 1.35 -7.25 -14.75
N TRP A 52 2.24 -8.07 -14.16
CA TRP A 52 3.58 -8.28 -14.71
C TRP A 52 3.59 -8.86 -16.11
N LYS A 53 2.68 -9.78 -16.42
CA LYS A 53 2.63 -10.44 -17.72
C LYS A 53 1.92 -9.61 -18.78
N GLY A 54 0.83 -8.93 -18.42
CA GLY A 54 -0.05 -8.27 -19.37
C GLY A 54 0.09 -6.76 -19.46
N TYR A 55 0.50 -6.11 -18.35
CA TYR A 55 0.44 -4.65 -18.16
C TYR A 55 1.65 -4.12 -17.38
N PRO A 56 2.89 -4.35 -17.85
CA PRO A 56 4.09 -3.90 -17.13
C PRO A 56 4.15 -2.36 -16.98
N GLU A 57 3.48 -1.59 -17.84
CA GLU A 57 3.41 -0.13 -17.78
C GLU A 57 2.67 0.41 -16.54
N VAL A 58 1.91 -0.44 -15.84
CA VAL A 58 1.27 -0.04 -14.57
C VAL A 58 2.31 0.24 -13.48
N PHE A 59 3.48 -0.39 -13.58
CA PHE A 59 4.57 -0.26 -12.62
C PHE A 59 5.42 0.97 -12.93
N GLU A 60 5.62 1.79 -11.92
CA GLU A 60 6.47 2.96 -12.01
C GLU A 60 7.92 2.61 -11.68
N LYS A 61 8.85 3.47 -12.11
CA LYS A 61 10.19 3.48 -11.55
C LYS A 61 10.12 3.95 -10.09
N LYS A 62 10.97 3.39 -9.23
CA LYS A 62 11.13 3.89 -7.87
C LYS A 62 11.54 5.36 -7.91
N ARG A 63 10.82 6.19 -7.15
CA ARG A 63 11.16 7.59 -6.88
C ARG A 63 11.09 7.86 -5.39
N ASP A 64 11.80 8.87 -4.95
CA ASP A 64 11.77 9.29 -3.55
C ASP A 64 10.49 10.07 -3.26
N LEU A 65 9.92 9.83 -2.08
CA LEU A 65 8.77 10.53 -1.56
C LEU A 65 9.24 11.36 -0.37
N GLU A 66 9.10 12.68 -0.44
CA GLU A 66 9.65 13.61 0.55
C GLU A 66 9.12 13.36 1.98
N TYR A 67 7.92 12.78 2.09
CA TYR A 67 7.23 12.47 3.35
C TYR A 67 7.30 10.99 3.73
N GLU A 68 8.13 10.20 3.05
CA GLU A 68 8.35 8.80 3.40
C GLU A 68 9.13 8.68 4.70
N GLU A 69 8.48 8.11 5.71
CA GLU A 69 9.14 7.70 6.94
C GLU A 69 9.97 6.45 6.68
N GLN A 70 11.27 6.52 6.95
CA GLN A 70 12.14 5.36 6.85
C GLN A 70 12.30 4.68 8.21
N ARG A 71 11.95 3.39 8.27
CA ARG A 71 12.29 2.52 9.40
C ARG A 71 13.20 1.39 8.90
N PRO A 72 14.53 1.59 8.92
CA PRO A 72 15.46 0.57 8.42
C PRO A 72 15.51 -0.67 9.32
N ASP A 73 15.20 -0.53 10.61
CA ASP A 73 15.14 -1.64 11.56
C ASP A 73 13.79 -2.38 11.48
N PRO A 74 13.76 -3.66 11.07
CA PRO A 74 12.53 -4.45 11.05
C PRO A 74 11.89 -4.69 12.41
N ALA A 75 12.61 -4.51 13.52
CA ALA A 75 12.05 -4.60 14.87
C ALA A 75 11.13 -3.40 15.19
N ALA A 76 11.34 -2.26 14.53
CA ALA A 76 10.53 -1.05 14.67
C ALA A 76 9.28 -1.03 13.75
N TRP A 77 9.07 -2.08 12.94
CA TRP A 77 7.89 -2.18 12.09
C TRP A 77 6.67 -2.60 12.92
N ASP A 78 5.65 -1.75 12.88
CA ASP A 78 4.36 -1.97 13.55
C ASP A 78 3.21 -1.86 12.54
N LYS A 79 1.98 -1.97 13.04
CA LYS A 79 0.77 -1.90 12.20
C LYS A 79 0.58 -0.52 11.58
N ASP A 80 0.99 0.54 12.27
CA ASP A 80 0.84 1.90 11.79
C ASP A 80 1.82 2.16 10.64
N TYR A 81 3.06 1.70 10.78
CA TYR A 81 4.06 1.73 9.73
C TYR A 81 3.60 0.93 8.51
N PHE A 82 3.00 -0.25 8.69
CA PHE A 82 2.42 -1.00 7.58
C PHE A 82 1.36 -0.21 6.81
N LEU A 83 0.41 0.41 7.53
CA LEU A 83 -0.65 1.21 6.89
C LEU A 83 -0.09 2.45 6.19
N LYS A 84 0.87 3.13 6.81
CA LYS A 84 1.55 4.29 6.22
C LYS A 84 2.34 3.91 4.96
N TYR A 85 3.06 2.78 5.03
CA TYR A 85 3.84 2.28 3.90
C TYR A 85 2.94 1.85 2.74
N ALA A 86 1.72 1.35 3.01
CA ALA A 86 0.74 1.07 1.97
C ALA A 86 0.39 2.32 1.15
N THR A 87 0.26 3.49 1.79
CA THR A 87 0.06 4.78 1.10
C THR A 87 1.25 5.14 0.21
N TYR A 88 2.48 4.91 0.66
CA TYR A 88 3.67 5.11 -0.17
C TYR A 88 3.68 4.24 -1.43
N VAL A 89 3.12 3.03 -1.35
CA VAL A 89 2.96 2.14 -2.51
C VAL A 89 1.85 2.64 -3.45
N GLU A 90 0.78 3.25 -2.93
CA GLU A 90 -0.25 3.89 -3.76
C GLU A 90 0.31 5.09 -4.53
N ASP A 91 1.16 5.90 -3.88
CA ASP A 91 1.74 7.12 -4.45
C ASP A 91 2.88 6.84 -5.45
N ASN A 92 3.62 5.74 -5.26
CA ASN A 92 4.62 5.27 -6.23
C ASN A 92 4.55 3.74 -6.32
N PHE A 93 3.73 3.26 -7.26
CA PHE A 93 3.48 1.83 -7.43
C PHE A 93 4.63 1.16 -8.18
N CYS A 94 5.77 0.99 -7.50
CA CYS A 94 6.96 0.33 -8.03
C CYS A 94 7.18 -1.06 -7.39
N PRO A 95 7.84 -1.99 -8.11
CA PRO A 95 8.06 -3.36 -7.61
C PRO A 95 8.78 -3.43 -6.26
N GLU A 96 9.74 -2.54 -6.02
CA GLU A 96 10.54 -2.50 -4.78
C GLU A 96 9.67 -2.17 -3.57
N ARG A 97 8.81 -1.14 -3.68
CA ARG A 97 7.87 -0.75 -2.63
C ARG A 97 6.82 -1.82 -2.36
N ILE A 98 6.29 -2.44 -3.42
CA ILE A 98 5.34 -3.56 -3.28
C ILE A 98 5.98 -4.71 -2.51
N LYS A 99 7.21 -5.07 -2.85
CA LYS A 99 7.97 -6.11 -2.14
C LYS A 99 8.14 -5.76 -0.67
N GLN A 100 8.57 -4.54 -0.36
CA GLN A 100 8.78 -4.10 1.01
C GLN A 100 7.47 -4.07 1.82
N LEU A 101 6.36 -3.61 1.24
CA LEU A 101 5.05 -3.65 1.89
C LEU A 101 4.66 -5.08 2.31
N ARG A 102 4.92 -6.06 1.44
CA ARG A 102 4.66 -7.48 1.74
C ARG A 102 5.57 -8.01 2.85
N GLU A 103 6.83 -7.62 2.87
CA GLU A 103 7.77 -8.00 3.94
C GLU A 103 7.34 -7.42 5.30
N ILE A 104 6.95 -6.14 5.32
CA ILE A 104 6.39 -5.48 6.50
C ILE A 104 5.11 -6.22 6.94
N GLY A 105 4.19 -6.50 6.02
CA GLY A 105 2.94 -7.22 6.31
C GLY A 105 3.18 -8.59 6.95
N LYS A 106 4.10 -9.38 6.39
CA LYS A 106 4.50 -10.69 6.95
C LYS A 106 5.13 -10.54 8.34
N LYS A 107 5.97 -9.55 8.58
CA LYS A 107 6.61 -9.34 9.88
C LYS A 107 5.62 -8.91 10.97
N VAL A 108 4.70 -8.01 10.62
CA VAL A 108 3.77 -7.38 11.57
C VAL A 108 2.57 -8.28 11.89
N TYR A 109 2.07 -9.02 10.89
CA TYR A 109 0.87 -9.86 11.02
C TYR A 109 1.16 -11.35 11.00
N GLY A 110 2.39 -11.76 10.68
CA GLY A 110 2.80 -13.15 10.77
C GLY A 110 2.71 -13.65 12.20
N ARG A 111 2.24 -14.89 12.38
CA ARG A 111 2.34 -15.53 13.68
C ARG A 111 3.82 -15.72 14.01
N PRO A 112 4.27 -15.38 15.23
CA PRO A 112 5.55 -15.85 15.71
C PRO A 112 5.60 -17.36 15.50
N ALA A 113 6.70 -17.88 14.97
CA ALA A 113 6.92 -19.31 15.00
C ALA A 113 6.74 -19.75 16.46
N ALA A 114 5.78 -20.64 16.71
CA ALA A 114 5.64 -21.19 18.05
C ALA A 114 7.03 -21.72 18.44
N PRO A 115 7.55 -21.39 19.64
CA PRO A 115 8.80 -22.00 20.09
C PRO A 115 8.61 -23.50 19.93
N ALA A 116 9.60 -24.16 19.32
CA ALA A 116 9.57 -25.59 19.10
C ALA A 116 9.38 -26.25 20.47
N VAL A 117 8.13 -26.57 20.82
CA VAL A 117 7.84 -27.41 21.96
C VAL A 117 8.43 -28.74 21.55
N ASN A 118 9.53 -29.12 22.20
CA ASN A 118 10.08 -30.47 22.15
C ASN A 118 8.93 -31.41 22.53
N ARG A 119 8.21 -31.90 21.53
CA ARG A 119 7.21 -32.94 21.71
C ARG A 119 7.97 -34.23 21.89
N THR A 120 8.30 -34.54 23.14
CA THR A 120 8.62 -35.90 23.54
C THR A 120 7.46 -36.79 23.05
N PRO A 121 7.72 -37.88 22.30
CA PRO A 121 6.65 -38.75 21.85
C PRO A 121 5.95 -39.33 23.08
N LEU A 122 4.68 -38.99 23.29
CA LEU A 122 3.84 -39.71 24.24
C LEU A 122 3.66 -41.12 23.66
N GLN A 123 4.31 -42.10 24.26
CA GLN A 123 4.06 -43.51 23.96
C GLN A 123 2.57 -43.79 24.18
N SER A 124 1.89 -44.19 23.10
CA SER A 124 0.55 -44.77 23.17
C SER A 124 0.58 -45.99 24.09
N ALA A 125 -0.04 -45.87 25.27
CA ALA A 125 -0.44 -47.01 26.07
C ALA A 125 -1.96 -47.21 25.93
N ALA A 126 -2.31 -48.47 25.74
CA ALA A 126 -3.56 -48.99 25.25
C ALA A 126 -4.81 -48.68 26.10
N ALA A 127 -5.94 -48.89 25.43
CA ALA A 127 -7.29 -48.93 25.96
C ALA A 127 -7.44 -49.81 27.22
N VAL A 128 -8.20 -49.31 28.19
CA VAL A 128 -8.94 -50.15 29.14
C VAL A 128 -10.38 -49.63 29.19
N SER A 129 -11.27 -50.48 28.70
CA SER A 129 -12.71 -50.44 28.88
C SER A 129 -13.04 -50.74 30.35
N GLN A 130 -13.94 -49.97 30.99
CA GLN A 130 -14.96 -50.53 31.90
C GLN A 130 -15.98 -49.49 32.42
N LYS A 131 -17.24 -49.79 32.12
CA LYS A 131 -18.48 -49.67 32.92
C LYS A 131 -19.14 -48.31 33.16
N THR A 132 -20.29 -48.17 32.49
CA THR A 132 -21.50 -47.43 32.89
C THR A 132 -21.99 -47.85 34.29
N PRO A 133 -22.68 -46.95 35.01
CA PRO A 133 -24.08 -47.21 35.31
C PRO A 133 -25.02 -46.04 35.01
N GLN A 134 -26.29 -46.41 34.95
CA GLN A 134 -27.40 -45.80 34.23
C GLN A 134 -28.31 -45.00 35.18
N ARG A 135 -28.69 -43.78 34.74
CA ARG A 135 -30.03 -43.12 34.80
C ARG A 135 -30.73 -42.80 36.14
N THR A 136 -31.08 -41.51 36.29
CA THR A 136 -32.43 -40.94 36.58
C THR A 136 -32.35 -39.42 36.26
N ALA A 137 -32.97 -38.86 35.20
CA ALA A 137 -34.38 -38.43 35.06
C ALA A 137 -34.87 -37.63 36.30
N GLN A 138 -35.42 -36.40 36.27
CA GLN A 138 -35.87 -35.45 35.24
C GLN A 138 -36.25 -34.11 35.99
N PRO A 139 -37.13 -33.18 35.53
CA PRO A 139 -36.83 -31.77 35.22
C PRO A 139 -37.57 -30.70 36.08
N LYS A 140 -37.23 -29.41 35.90
CA LYS A 140 -38.13 -28.24 36.10
C LYS A 140 -37.49 -26.98 35.47
N ALA A 141 -37.98 -26.39 34.37
CA ALA A 141 -39.05 -25.37 34.26
C ALA A 141 -38.87 -24.24 35.31
N ALA A 142 -38.86 -22.94 35.03
CA ALA A 142 -39.16 -22.07 33.88
C ALA A 142 -38.34 -20.76 34.12
N THR A 143 -38.11 -19.84 33.17
CA THR A 143 -39.08 -18.80 32.80
C THR A 143 -38.47 -17.88 31.73
N THR A 144 -39.28 -17.67 30.69
CA THR A 144 -39.28 -16.62 29.67
C THR A 144 -38.91 -15.22 30.17
N GLN A 145 -37.96 -14.55 29.51
CA GLN A 145 -38.08 -13.11 29.25
C GLN A 145 -37.67 -12.78 27.82
N LYS A 146 -38.69 -12.78 26.97
CA LYS A 146 -38.77 -12.12 25.67
C LYS A 146 -39.11 -10.65 25.95
N SER A 147 -38.19 -9.73 25.75
CA SER A 147 -38.50 -8.30 25.67
C SER A 147 -38.39 -7.84 24.22
N THR A 148 -39.57 -7.67 23.63
CA THR A 148 -39.82 -7.13 22.30
C THR A 148 -39.97 -5.60 22.37
N THR A 149 -39.22 -4.91 21.48
CA THR A 149 -39.53 -3.63 20.78
C THR A 149 -39.58 -2.34 21.63
N PRO A 150 -39.41 -1.11 21.05
CA PRO A 150 -39.19 -0.76 19.64
C PRO A 150 -37.99 0.17 19.33
N ASN A 151 -37.48 -0.02 18.11
CA ASN A 151 -36.68 0.93 17.35
C ASN A 151 -37.48 2.23 17.09
N PRO A 152 -36.97 3.43 17.42
CA PRO A 152 -37.48 4.67 16.86
C PRO A 152 -36.59 5.16 15.70
N THR A 153 -37.19 5.12 14.51
CA THR A 153 -37.26 6.26 13.58
C THR A 153 -35.96 6.99 13.20
N ARG A 154 -35.47 6.66 12.01
CA ARG A 154 -34.96 7.55 10.93
C ARG A 154 -34.54 9.00 11.28
N ALA A 155 -33.22 9.21 11.21
CA ALA A 155 -32.41 10.32 10.69
C ALA A 155 -32.84 11.81 10.79
N PRO A 156 -31.92 12.68 11.25
CA PRO A 156 -31.77 14.05 10.72
C PRO A 156 -30.70 14.09 9.62
N GLU A 157 -31.05 14.62 8.46
CA GLU A 157 -30.14 14.91 7.35
C GLU A 157 -29.11 16.00 7.75
N PRO A 158 -27.80 15.82 7.47
CA PRO A 158 -26.86 16.91 7.57
C PRO A 158 -27.02 17.86 6.37
N LYS A 159 -27.54 19.06 6.63
CA LYS A 159 -27.60 20.17 5.68
C LYS A 159 -26.17 20.54 5.24
N LYS A 160 -25.91 20.50 3.92
CA LYS A 160 -24.66 21.03 3.33
C LYS A 160 -24.76 22.56 3.21
N PRO A 161 -23.77 23.34 3.66
CA PRO A 161 -23.64 24.74 3.25
C PRO A 161 -23.06 24.82 1.82
N PRO A 162 -23.36 25.90 1.07
CA PRO A 162 -23.01 26.01 -0.34
C PRO A 162 -21.51 26.29 -0.58
N LEU A 163 -20.99 25.71 -1.67
CA LEU A 163 -19.78 26.14 -2.37
C LEU A 163 -19.94 27.59 -2.84
N ALA A 164 -18.96 28.46 -2.58
CA ALA A 164 -18.39 29.41 -3.54
C ALA A 164 -17.37 30.35 -2.87
N ALA A 165 -16.08 30.22 -3.23
CA ALA A 165 -15.13 31.32 -3.43
C ALA A 165 -13.74 30.72 -3.70
N GLY A 166 -13.25 30.82 -4.93
CA GLY A 166 -11.91 30.32 -5.26
C GLY A 166 -11.52 30.44 -6.72
N LEU A 167 -11.88 31.53 -7.39
CA LEU A 167 -11.54 31.77 -8.79
C LEU A 167 -10.84 33.13 -8.93
N LEU A 168 -9.71 33.30 -8.23
CA LEU A 168 -8.80 34.44 -8.45
C LEU A 168 -7.30 34.08 -8.32
N ILE A 169 -6.93 32.82 -8.08
CA ILE A 169 -5.51 32.41 -7.93
C ILE A 169 -4.87 31.98 -9.26
N VAL A 170 -5.67 31.46 -10.21
CA VAL A 170 -5.12 30.89 -11.47
C VAL A 170 -4.52 31.97 -12.37
N ALA A 171 -5.14 33.15 -12.46
CA ALA A 171 -4.61 34.25 -13.29
C ALA A 171 -3.25 34.77 -12.78
N VAL A 172 -3.07 34.85 -11.46
CA VAL A 172 -1.81 35.29 -10.84
C VAL A 172 -0.69 34.26 -11.06
N LEU A 173 -1.00 32.96 -10.96
CA LEU A 173 -0.02 31.90 -11.21
C LEU A 173 0.40 31.85 -12.69
N VAL A 174 -0.54 32.00 -13.63
CA VAL A 174 -0.22 32.04 -15.07
C VAL A 174 0.65 33.27 -15.41
N LEU A 175 0.35 34.44 -14.83
CA LEU A 175 1.16 35.65 -15.02
C LEU A 175 2.58 35.47 -14.46
N MET A 176 2.72 34.90 -13.26
CA MET A 176 4.03 34.62 -12.66
C MET A 176 4.87 33.67 -13.50
N VAL A 177 4.27 32.58 -14.03
CA VAL A 177 4.97 31.64 -14.91
C VAL A 177 5.41 32.33 -16.20
N LEU A 178 4.57 33.17 -16.81
CA LEU A 178 4.95 33.93 -18.00
C LEU A 178 6.11 34.89 -17.74
N VAL A 179 6.10 35.62 -16.62
CA VAL A 179 7.20 36.52 -16.26
C VAL A 179 8.51 35.76 -16.06
N VAL A 180 8.50 34.62 -15.37
CA VAL A 180 9.68 33.76 -15.19
C VAL A 180 10.19 33.20 -16.53
N CYS A 181 9.30 32.76 -17.41
CA CYS A 181 9.67 32.26 -18.74
C CYS A 181 10.25 33.35 -19.65
N LEU A 182 9.76 34.59 -19.54
CA LEU A 182 10.30 35.71 -20.32
C LEU A 182 11.66 36.17 -19.79
N LEU A 183 11.82 36.29 -18.47
CA LEU A 183 13.10 36.69 -17.85
C LEU A 183 14.19 35.60 -17.98
N GLY A 184 13.82 34.32 -17.98
CA GLY A 184 14.77 33.21 -18.13
C GLY A 184 15.33 33.02 -19.55
N LYS A 185 14.77 33.69 -20.57
CA LYS A 185 15.28 33.60 -21.95
C LYS A 185 16.48 34.52 -22.20
N GLU A 186 16.62 35.61 -21.45
CA GLU A 186 17.70 36.59 -21.66
C GLU A 186 19.04 36.12 -21.06
N THR A 187 19.03 35.32 -19.99
CA THR A 187 20.26 34.82 -19.36
C THR A 187 20.94 33.72 -20.17
N ASN A 188 20.19 32.93 -20.92
CA ASN A 188 20.72 31.83 -21.72
C ASN A 188 21.38 32.29 -23.03
N ALA A 189 20.98 33.45 -23.57
CA ALA A 189 21.60 34.02 -24.76
C ALA A 189 23.01 34.57 -24.48
N HIS A 190 23.23 35.16 -23.30
CA HIS A 190 24.54 35.72 -22.93
C HIS A 190 25.60 34.65 -22.61
N ALA A 191 25.19 33.51 -22.02
CA ALA A 191 26.10 32.42 -21.69
C ALA A 191 26.63 31.68 -22.94
N ALA A 192 25.82 31.56 -24.01
CA ALA A 192 26.22 30.89 -25.23
C ALA A 192 27.28 31.67 -26.04
N ALA A 193 27.27 33.00 -25.99
CA ALA A 193 28.20 33.84 -26.74
C ALA A 193 29.62 33.90 -26.14
N ALA A 194 29.77 33.66 -24.82
CA ALA A 194 31.06 33.75 -24.14
C ALA A 194 31.97 32.52 -24.37
N ILE A 195 31.40 31.36 -24.74
CA ILE A 195 32.15 30.10 -24.89
C ILE A 195 32.88 30.03 -26.25
N LEU A 196 32.45 30.81 -27.25
CA LEU A 196 32.97 30.70 -28.62
C LEU A 196 34.15 31.63 -28.94
N ASN A 197 34.64 32.42 -27.97
CA ASN A 197 35.64 33.47 -28.23
C ASN A 197 36.87 33.45 -27.30
N MET A 198 37.27 32.28 -26.79
CA MET A 198 38.54 32.15 -26.05
C MET A 198 39.67 31.68 -26.98
N PRO A 199 40.79 32.41 -27.08
CA PRO A 199 41.97 31.94 -27.80
C PRO A 199 42.66 30.82 -27.03
N GLU A 200 42.96 29.75 -27.76
CA GLU A 200 43.67 28.55 -27.34
C GLU A 200 45.04 28.92 -26.71
N MET A 201 45.18 28.81 -25.39
CA MET A 201 46.48 28.93 -24.73
C MET A 201 47.14 27.55 -24.64
N LEU A 202 48.17 27.35 -25.46
CA LEU A 202 49.10 26.23 -25.41
C LEU A 202 49.79 26.12 -24.02
N PRO A 203 50.04 24.92 -23.49
CA PRO A 203 50.77 24.76 -22.24
C PRO A 203 52.29 24.88 -22.47
N LEU A 204 52.92 25.84 -21.79
CA LEU A 204 54.38 25.94 -21.70
C LEU A 204 54.92 24.92 -20.67
N LEU A 205 55.82 24.06 -21.14
CA LEU A 205 56.57 23.06 -20.37
C LEU A 205 57.66 23.76 -19.51
N PRO A 206 57.89 23.37 -18.24
CA PRO A 206 58.91 23.99 -17.42
C PRO A 206 60.32 23.54 -17.82
N GLN A 207 61.20 24.50 -18.12
CA GLN A 207 62.63 24.26 -18.27
C GLN A 207 63.29 24.03 -16.91
N GLN A 208 64.15 23.01 -16.89
CA GLN A 208 65.01 22.59 -15.78
C GLN A 208 66.13 23.61 -15.50
N LEU A 209 66.27 24.02 -14.24
CA LEU A 209 67.52 24.36 -13.54
C LEU A 209 67.37 23.70 -12.17
N THR A 210 68.17 22.73 -11.72
CA THR A 210 69.64 22.65 -11.67
C THR A 210 70.05 21.18 -11.57
#